data_AF-A0A2W7B7E7-F1
#
_entry.id   AF-A0A2W7B7E7-F1
#
_cell.length_a   1.000
_cell.length_b   1.000
_cell.length_c   1.000
_cell.angle_alpha   90.00
_cell.angle_beta   90.00
_cell.angle_gamma   90.00
#
_symmetry.space_group_name_H-M   'P 1'
#
loop_
_entity.id
_entity.type
_entity.pdbx_description
1 polymer ?
#
loop_
_entity_poly.entity_id
_entity_poly.type
_entity_poly.pdbx_seq_one_letter_code
_entity_poly.pdbx_strand_id
1 'polypeptide(L)'
;MNEHLLENELKMIADRVDAIAKECGDDSDQLLALLRTLEGLHRRICAEQFEPSLPNTRKDLYALLKDMEEQGGWPYIKRGKLQTFIRLFLENDGLDGDQQPDSLEE
;
A
#
# COMPACT_ATOMS: atom_id res chain seq x y z
N MET A 1 -10.15 -14.39 -11.38
CA MET A 1 -11.01 -14.43 -10.18
C MET A 1 -12.14 -13.44 -10.44
N ASN A 2 -13.41 -13.82 -10.28
CA ASN A 2 -14.51 -12.89 -10.57
C ASN A 2 -14.52 -11.77 -9.52
N GLU A 3 -14.58 -10.51 -9.96
CA GLU A 3 -14.56 -9.32 -9.10
C GLU A 3 -15.61 -9.39 -7.98
N HIS A 4 -16.83 -9.82 -8.31
CA HIS A 4 -17.92 -9.98 -7.34
C HIS A 4 -17.69 -11.10 -6.30
N LEU A 5 -16.91 -12.13 -6.63
CA LEU A 5 -16.59 -13.19 -5.67
C LEU A 5 -15.60 -12.67 -4.62
N LEU A 6 -14.61 -11.90 -5.08
CA LEU A 6 -13.63 -11.25 -4.20
C LEU A 6 -14.29 -10.23 -3.27
N GLU A 7 -15.17 -9.38 -3.79
CA GLU A 7 -15.92 -8.40 -2.99
C GLU A 7 -16.74 -9.09 -1.89
N ASN A 8 -17.42 -10.19 -2.22
CA ASN A 8 -18.18 -10.95 -1.24
C ASN A 8 -17.29 -11.63 -0.18
N GLU A 9 -16.14 -12.18 -0.56
CA GLU A 9 -15.20 -12.77 0.39
C GLU A 9 -14.62 -11.73 1.36
N LEU A 10 -14.23 -10.56 0.85
CA LEU A 10 -13.75 -9.45 1.69
C LEU A 10 -14.82 -8.98 2.67
N LYS A 11 -16.08 -8.91 2.22
CA LYS A 11 -17.21 -8.57 3.08
C LYS A 11 -17.41 -9.60 4.20
N MET A 12 -17.33 -10.90 3.89
CA MET A 12 -17.44 -11.95 4.92
C MET A 12 -16.32 -11.86 5.96
N ILE A 13 -15.10 -11.51 5.55
CA ILE A 13 -13.98 -11.30 6.47
C ILE A 13 -14.26 -10.10 7.37
N ALA A 14 -14.72 -8.98 6.81
CA ALA A 14 -15.07 -7.78 7.56
C ALA A 14 -16.19 -8.06 8.59
N ASP A 15 -17.28 -8.70 8.16
CA ASP A 15 -18.40 -9.07 9.04
C ASP A 15 -17.94 -9.99 10.18
N ARG A 16 -17.00 -10.90 9.91
CA ARG A 16 -16.45 -11.79 10.94
C ARG A 16 -15.56 -11.04 11.94
N VAL A 17 -14.73 -10.11 11.47
CA VAL A 17 -13.91 -9.27 12.35
C VAL A 17 -14.79 -8.40 13.24
N ASP A 18 -15.86 -7.82 12.69
CA ASP A 18 -16.85 -7.04 13.44
C ASP A 18 -17.59 -7.88 14.47
N ALA A 19 -17.96 -9.13 14.14
CA ALA A 19 -18.58 -10.04 15.09
C ALA A 19 -17.64 -10.35 16.27
N ILE A 20 -16.37 -10.62 16.01
CA ILE A 20 -15.37 -10.86 17.05
C ILE A 20 -15.18 -9.60 17.91
N ALA A 21 -15.11 -8.41 17.30
CA ALA A 21 -15.00 -7.16 18.05
C ALA A 21 -16.20 -6.94 18.98
N LYS A 22 -17.42 -7.27 18.54
CA LYS A 22 -18.63 -7.21 19.37
C LYS A 22 -18.63 -8.26 20.49
N GLU A 23 -18.12 -9.46 20.23
CA GLU A 23 -17.99 -10.53 21.24
C GLU A 23 -16.97 -10.17 22.33
N CYS A 24 -15.89 -9.45 21.98
CA CYS A 24 -14.91 -8.94 22.95
C CYS A 24 -15.50 -7.87 23.91
N GLY A 25 -16.58 -7.18 23.51
CA GLY A 25 -17.24 -6.17 24.35
C GLY A 25 -16.30 -5.05 24.80
N ASP A 26 -16.26 -4.77 26.10
CA ASP A 26 -15.38 -3.76 26.72
C ASP A 26 -14.04 -4.34 27.22
N ASP A 27 -13.70 -5.59 26.86
CA ASP A 27 -12.43 -6.21 27.23
C ASP A 27 -11.30 -5.67 26.35
N SER A 28 -10.57 -4.70 26.90
CA SER A 28 -9.48 -4.01 26.22
C SER A 28 -8.31 -4.93 25.84
N ASP A 29 -8.07 -6.00 26.59
CA ASP A 29 -6.99 -6.96 26.29
C ASP A 29 -7.36 -7.85 25.10
N GLN A 30 -8.61 -8.30 25.03
CA GLN A 30 -9.12 -9.06 23.89
C GLN A 30 -9.21 -8.20 22.62
N LEU A 31 -9.68 -6.96 22.73
CA LEU A 31 -9.67 -6.01 21.62
C LEU A 31 -8.24 -5.71 21.14
N LEU A 32 -7.29 -5.55 22.07
CA LEU A 32 -5.89 -5.35 21.71
C LEU A 32 -5.28 -6.58 21.01
N ALA A 33 -5.64 -7.79 21.44
CA ALA A 33 -5.22 -9.02 20.76
C ALA A 33 -5.79 -9.11 19.32
N LEU A 34 -7.05 -8.70 19.13
CA LEU A 34 -7.68 -8.61 17.81
C LEU A 34 -6.92 -7.61 16.92
N LEU A 35 -6.69 -6.39 17.41
CA LEU A 35 -5.97 -5.34 16.67
C LEU A 35 -4.55 -5.76 16.28
N ARG A 36 -3.81 -6.39 17.20
CA ARG A 36 -2.46 -6.91 16.92
C ARG A 36 -2.46 -7.99 15.84
N THR A 37 -3.50 -8.84 15.83
CA THR A 37 -3.66 -9.88 14.82
C THR A 37 -3.92 -9.28 13.45
N LEU A 38 -4.83 -8.30 13.36
CA LEU A 38 -5.12 -7.57 12.12
C LEU A 38 -3.89 -6.82 11.60
N GLU A 39 -3.14 -6.16 12.49
CA GLU A 39 -1.89 -5.49 12.12
C GLU A 39 -0.85 -6.50 11.58
N GLY A 40 -0.71 -7.66 12.23
CA GLY A 40 0.18 -8.72 11.79
C GLY A 40 -0.16 -9.22 10.39
N LEU A 41 -1.45 -9.49 10.13
CA LEU A 41 -1.95 -9.89 8.81
C LEU A 41 -1.69 -8.80 7.77
N HIS A 42 -2.07 -7.56 8.07
CA HIS A 42 -1.85 -6.41 7.21
C HIS A 42 -0.37 -6.27 6.83
N ARG A 43 0.54 -6.32 7.81
CA ARG A 43 1.99 -6.20 7.58
C ARG A 43 2.52 -7.34 6.70
N ARG A 44 2.04 -8.56 6.89
CA ARG A 44 2.44 -9.73 6.08
C ARG A 44 2.00 -9.57 4.63
N ILE A 45 0.73 -9.23 4.41
CA ILE A 45 0.19 -8.98 3.07
C ILE A 45 0.96 -7.85 2.39
N CYS A 46 1.25 -6.78 3.12
CA CYS A 46 2.04 -5.66 2.60
C CYS A 46 3.45 -6.10 2.16
N ALA A 47 4.17 -6.81 3.03
CA ALA A 47 5.56 -7.15 2.78
C ALA A 47 5.73 -8.26 1.73
N GLU A 48 4.85 -9.25 1.71
CA GLU A 48 5.04 -10.46 0.92
C GLU A 48 4.25 -10.47 -0.40
N GLN A 49 3.11 -9.76 -0.47
CA GLN A 49 2.25 -9.75 -1.66
C GLN A 49 2.18 -8.36 -2.31
N PHE A 50 1.94 -7.31 -1.51
CA PHE A 50 1.71 -5.97 -2.04
C PHE A 50 3.00 -5.33 -2.57
N GLU A 51 4.09 -5.34 -1.80
CA GLU A 51 5.36 -4.73 -2.21
C GLU A 51 5.96 -5.34 -3.49
N PRO A 52 6.00 -6.66 -3.67
CA PRO A 52 6.43 -7.25 -4.94
C PRO A 52 5.49 -6.95 -6.11
N SER A 53 4.22 -6.65 -5.83
CA SER A 53 3.22 -6.28 -6.85
C SER A 53 3.24 -4.81 -7.23
N LEU A 54 4.10 -4.00 -6.59
CA LEU A 54 4.17 -2.57 -6.86
C LEU A 54 4.59 -2.31 -8.31
N PRO A 55 4.01 -1.27 -8.95
CA PRO A 55 4.40 -0.90 -10.29
C PRO A 55 5.86 -0.42 -10.30
N ASN A 56 6.63 -0.90 -11.28
CA ASN A 56 8.01 -0.47 -11.50
C ASN A 56 8.11 0.82 -12.35
N THR A 57 6.97 1.39 -12.72
CA THR A 57 6.81 2.57 -13.58
C THR A 57 6.22 3.72 -12.77
N ARG A 58 6.79 4.92 -12.92
CA ARG A 58 6.40 6.12 -12.18
C ARG A 58 4.93 6.48 -12.32
N LYS A 59 4.39 6.34 -13.54
CA LYS A 59 3.00 6.66 -13.88
C LYS A 59 2.01 5.77 -13.13
N ASP A 60 2.28 4.47 -13.09
CA ASP A 60 1.39 3.50 -12.47
C ASP A 60 1.53 3.55 -10.93
N LEU A 61 2.74 3.82 -10.43
CA LEU A 61 2.95 4.11 -9.01
C LEU A 61 2.19 5.37 -8.57
N TYR A 62 2.19 6.43 -9.39
CA TYR A 62 1.45 7.66 -9.10
C TYR A 62 -0.07 7.44 -9.13
N ALA A 63 -0.58 6.67 -10.09
CA ALA A 63 -1.99 6.29 -10.14
C ALA A 63 -2.41 5.50 -8.89
N LEU A 64 -1.58 4.55 -8.47
CA LEU A 64 -1.81 3.77 -7.24
C LEU A 64 -1.78 4.64 -5.98
N LEU A 65 -0.82 5.55 -5.85
CA LEU A 65 -0.71 6.46 -4.70
C LEU A 65 -1.90 7.42 -4.62
N LYS A 66 -2.34 7.95 -5.77
CA LYS A 66 -3.50 8.85 -5.84
C LYS A 66 -4.80 8.12 -5.46
N ASP A 67 -4.99 6.89 -5.93
CA ASP A 67 -6.15 6.06 -5.56
C ASP A 67 -6.18 5.75 -4.05
N MET A 68 -5.00 5.48 -3.46
CA MET A 68 -4.85 5.27 -2.01
C MET A 68 -5.12 6.54 -1.17
N GLU A 69 -4.79 7.73 -1.69
CA GLU A 69 -5.08 9.01 -1.06
C GLU A 69 -6.58 9.34 -1.10
N GLU A 70 -7.23 9.12 -2.26
CA GLU A 70 -8.65 9.39 -2.47
C GLU A 70 -9.56 8.43 -1.68
N GLN A 71 -9.18 7.16 -1.54
CA GLN A 71 -9.96 6.16 -0.80
C GLN A 71 -9.68 6.12 0.71
N GLY A 72 -8.68 6.87 1.19
CA GLY A 72 -8.43 7.05 2.62
C GLY A 72 -8.01 5.77 3.34
N GLY A 73 -6.93 5.13 2.89
CA GLY A 73 -6.46 3.88 3.46
C GLY A 73 -4.99 3.66 3.20
N TRP A 74 -4.11 4.45 3.82
CA TRP A 74 -2.68 4.19 3.75
C TRP A 74 -2.39 2.83 4.41
N PRO A 75 -1.90 1.82 3.67
CA PRO A 75 -1.34 0.65 4.32
C PRO A 75 -0.18 1.10 5.21
N TYR A 76 0.00 0.44 6.36
CA TYR A 76 1.14 0.65 7.25
C TYR A 76 2.48 0.52 6.49
N ILE A 77 2.99 1.64 5.98
CA ILE A 77 4.27 1.74 5.28
C ILE A 77 5.32 2.12 6.31
N LYS A 78 6.24 1.18 6.58
CA LYS A 78 7.38 1.43 7.47
C LYS A 78 8.16 2.65 6.95
N ARG A 79 8.58 3.57 7.85
CA ARG A 79 9.31 4.81 7.47
C ARG A 79 10.52 4.58 6.56
N GLY A 80 11.24 3.47 6.71
CA GLY A 80 12.34 3.12 5.81
C GLY A 80 11.90 2.82 4.37
N LYS A 81 10.72 2.21 4.19
CA LYS A 81 10.13 1.97 2.86
C LYS A 81 9.55 3.24 2.26
N LEU A 82 9.00 4.14 3.10
CA LEU A 82 8.64 5.49 2.64
C LEU A 82 9.86 6.24 2.10
N GLN A 83 11.01 6.15 2.76
CA GLN A 83 12.25 6.72 2.23
C GLN A 83 12.70 6.05 0.93
N THR A 84 12.48 4.74 0.76
CA THR A 84 12.72 4.04 -0.51
C THR A 84 11.76 4.54 -1.61
N PHE A 85 10.47 4.71 -1.32
CA PHE A 85 9.49 5.28 -2.26
C PHE A 85 9.88 6.72 -2.66
N ILE A 86 10.22 7.56 -1.68
CA ILE A 86 10.69 8.94 -1.93
C ILE A 86 12.00 8.92 -2.73
N ARG A 87 12.91 7.99 -2.45
CA ARG A 87 14.15 7.84 -3.22
C ARG A 87 13.88 7.39 -4.65
N LEU A 88 13.06 6.37 -4.86
CA LEU A 88 12.64 5.92 -6.19
C LEU A 88 11.92 7.03 -6.96
N PHE A 89 11.17 7.88 -6.25
CA PHE A 89 10.54 9.07 -6.81
C PHE A 89 11.55 10.14 -7.22
N LEU A 90 12.57 10.42 -6.40
CA LEU A 90 13.58 11.45 -6.63
C LEU A 90 14.68 11.01 -7.62
N GLU A 91 15.12 9.75 -7.60
CA GLU A 91 16.10 9.20 -8.55
C GLU A 91 15.53 9.15 -9.98
N ASN A 92 14.22 8.95 -10.15
CA ASN A 92 13.55 9.04 -11.45
C ASN A 92 13.16 10.47 -11.88
N ASP A 93 13.32 11.48 -11.01
CA ASP A 93 13.19 12.90 -11.40
C ASP A 93 14.51 13.48 -11.96
N GLY A 94 15.60 12.71 -11.88
CA GLY A 94 16.94 13.13 -12.30
C GLY A 94 17.33 12.81 -13.74
N LEU A 95 16.45 12.21 -14.55
CA LEU A 95 16.73 11.85 -15.95
C LEU A 95 15.78 12.52 -16.94
N ASP A 96 15.44 13.78 -16.68
CA ASP A 96 14.78 14.64 -17.69
C ASP A 96 15.45 16.03 -17.74
N GLY A 97 16.78 16.05 -17.65
CA GLY A 97 17.61 17.24 -17.76
C GLY A 97 18.87 16.96 -18.57
N ASP A 98 18.94 17.58 -19.75
CA ASP A 98 20.08 17.72 -20.65
C ASP A 98 20.57 16.48 -21.43
N GLN A 99 19.83 16.15 -22.49
CA GLN A 99 20.49 15.84 -23.77
C GLN A 99 20.32 17.04 -24.70
N GLN A 100 21.18 18.04 -24.55
CA GLN A 100 21.48 18.95 -25.66
C GLN A 100 22.60 18.27 -26.47
N PRO A 101 22.37 17.80 -27.71
CA PRO A 101 23.46 17.31 -28.53
C PRO A 101 24.35 18.49 -28.89
N ASP A 102 25.63 18.33 -28.55
CA ASP A 102 26.73 19.13 -29.07
C ASP A 102 26.71 19.12 -30.60
N SER A 103 26.73 20.30 -31.21
CA SER A 103 27.14 20.53 -32.59
C SER A 103 27.60 21.98 -32.71
N LEU A 104 28.79 22.22 -32.19
CA LEU A 104 29.76 23.05 -32.90
C LEU A 104 30.10 22.34 -34.22
N GLU A 105 29.92 22.99 -35.36
CA GLU A 105 30.91 23.05 -36.46
C GLU A 105 30.41 23.97 -37.59
N GLU A 106 31.19 25.05 -37.76
CA GLU A 106 31.47 25.93 -38.92
C GLU A 106 30.34 26.65 -39.69
#